data_AF-A0A917VLS8-F1
#
_entry.id   AF-A0A917VLS8-F1
#
_cell.length_a   1.000
_cell.length_b   1.000
_cell.length_c   1.000
_cell.angle_alpha   90.00
_cell.angle_beta   90.00
_cell.angle_gamma   90.00
#
_symmetry.space_group_name_H-M   'P 1'
#
loop_
_entity.id
_entity.type
_entity.pdbx_description
1 polymer ?
#
loop_
_entity_poly.entity_id
_entity_poly.type
_entity_poly.pdbx_seq_one_letter_code
_entity_poly.pdbx_strand_id
1 'polypeptide(L)'
;MGRLTGEAARQLVRRADGRRANGSRGLRARWAWRRLVLRCASGDPAAQDAVRAIAGKLPGPDVLDLLAAAPAEPADRAAYLTLIGQGAQRQALDPDGSFLALAYRAAAPEVRERLRTVMAAEGDADVIRVVLSGDQRDRIAEMSDDELDYLGHQLAEHRRWDELRRLIRDLPVTKAVAAAQLLPVEEYPGNGAALLSMLAERSARQLLATVERLPATRLITHDTGGSYLGASLSPDLSEVALRYGIWKRGQHNEIHVETLRIGTGETTHRFRGDPLRDVDSGNSILHLGDEILIRLEDEDHRFQIVRVVPDLRALGSPSALSDMRRSSGGAVLCYPAGLAFVDPGAHSLRRLEIPRFKNRVDSLTGASVSDASCTLTTLPEDRLVAVYRAQRITVVNEDGTVLHETKRNAGTSSGFSPTLSFLSPDSVVLHINGYFPPKGLTEIWKFPSKDASRRADWHTGAIPDRWPYEEWQGKRLDDSFVIRIYNNADAHRVDPLAPWIQRGSEVSSPVVRLLGRSPGGDMYFTEALASGPQRLEVHSPHLPDARALLERPLLHSTPADLRRVLELRPKIGDLAVREALDLLAAALSERFGGDIALGSTTAVPRGGPTDIALGEHGTAG
;
A
#
# COMPACT_ATOMS: atom_id res chain seq x y z
N MET A 1 14.05 -5.81 40.99
CA MET A 1 13.44 -4.57 41.53
C MET A 1 12.52 -3.99 40.45
N GLY A 2 11.23 -3.72 40.72
CA GLY A 2 10.33 -3.12 39.70
C GLY A 2 10.72 -1.69 39.33
N ARG A 3 10.48 -1.28 38.07
CA ARG A 3 10.74 0.09 37.55
C ARG A 3 9.97 1.15 38.34
N LEU A 4 10.56 2.32 38.56
CA LEU A 4 9.85 3.44 39.19
C LEU A 4 8.87 4.07 38.22
N THR A 5 7.71 4.51 38.74
CA THR A 5 6.85 5.45 37.99
C THR A 5 7.46 6.85 38.03
N GLY A 6 7.16 7.68 37.03
CA GLY A 6 7.67 9.07 36.98
C GLY A 6 7.29 9.88 38.22
N GLU A 7 6.10 9.64 38.80
CA GLU A 7 5.69 10.30 40.04
C GLU A 7 6.48 9.82 41.26
N ALA A 8 6.74 8.52 41.37
CA ALA A 8 7.56 7.97 42.45
C ALA A 8 9.01 8.49 42.40
N ALA A 9 9.58 8.61 41.20
CA ALA A 9 10.92 9.18 41.01
C ALA A 9 10.96 10.67 41.39
N ARG A 10 9.98 11.48 40.95
CA ARG A 10 9.84 12.89 41.36
C ARG A 10 9.66 13.04 42.87
N GLN A 11 8.91 12.14 43.50
CA GLN A 11 8.73 12.15 44.95
C GLN A 11 10.05 11.79 45.68
N LEU A 12 10.84 10.85 45.14
CA LEU A 12 12.18 10.55 45.67
C LEU A 12 13.11 11.75 45.56
N VAL A 13 13.10 12.47 44.43
CA VAL A 13 13.86 13.72 44.26
C VAL A 13 13.44 14.77 45.30
N ARG A 14 12.14 15.06 45.44
CA ARG A 14 11.64 16.01 46.45
C ARG A 14 12.06 15.64 47.87
N ARG A 15 12.08 14.33 48.19
CA ARG A 15 12.55 13.84 49.49
C ARG A 15 14.06 13.96 49.64
N ALA A 16 14.82 13.73 48.58
CA ALA A 16 16.28 13.86 48.57
C ALA A 16 16.74 15.32 48.70
N ASP A 17 15.96 16.26 48.20
CA ASP A 17 16.23 17.70 48.27
C ASP A 17 15.94 18.32 49.65
N GLY A 18 15.28 17.58 50.54
CA GLY A 18 15.01 18.00 51.91
C GLY A 18 16.30 18.19 52.73
N ARG A 19 16.81 19.42 52.79
CA ARG A 19 17.99 19.80 53.59
C ARG A 19 17.60 20.36 54.95
N ARG A 20 18.47 20.15 55.93
CA ARG A 20 18.43 20.80 57.24
C ARG A 20 19.07 22.20 57.14
N ALA A 21 18.85 23.05 58.15
CA ALA A 21 19.38 24.41 58.20
C ALA A 21 20.92 24.50 58.06
N ASN A 22 21.65 23.45 58.43
CA ASN A 22 23.11 23.36 58.27
C ASN A 22 23.56 22.87 56.88
N GLY A 23 22.66 22.82 55.90
CA GLY A 23 22.93 22.33 54.55
C GLY A 23 23.07 20.81 54.41
N SER A 24 23.02 20.04 55.52
CA SER A 24 23.12 18.58 55.49
C SER A 24 21.77 17.91 55.20
N ARG A 25 21.81 16.74 54.56
CA ARG A 25 20.62 15.90 54.37
C ARG A 25 20.27 15.15 55.65
N GLY A 26 19.01 15.23 56.08
CA GLY A 26 18.46 14.34 57.11
C GLY A 26 18.53 12.87 56.68
N LEU A 27 18.37 11.93 57.63
CA LEU A 27 18.46 10.48 57.35
C LEU A 27 17.53 10.03 56.22
N ARG A 28 16.28 10.54 56.18
CA ARG A 28 15.31 10.24 55.11
C ARG A 28 15.74 10.78 53.76
N ALA A 29 16.31 11.98 53.70
CA ALA A 29 16.81 12.59 52.47
C ALA A 29 18.05 11.85 51.94
N ARG A 30 18.98 11.45 52.82
CA ARG A 30 20.12 10.59 52.45
C ARG A 30 19.69 9.24 51.92
N TRP A 31 18.71 8.60 52.57
CA TRP A 31 18.16 7.33 52.10
C TRP A 31 17.48 7.49 50.73
N ALA A 32 16.68 8.54 50.53
CA ALA A 32 16.02 8.81 49.26
C ALA A 32 17.04 9.07 48.15
N TRP A 33 18.10 9.85 48.43
CA TRP A 33 19.19 10.09 47.50
C TRP A 33 19.94 8.81 47.13
N ARG A 34 20.38 8.02 48.11
CA ARG A 34 21.08 6.74 47.85
C ARG A 34 20.23 5.80 47.00
N ARG A 35 18.93 5.74 47.26
CA ARG A 35 17.99 4.95 46.45
C ARG A 35 17.88 5.49 45.03
N LEU A 36 17.83 6.80 44.86
CA LEU A 36 17.79 7.44 43.53
C LEU A 36 19.08 7.15 42.74
N VAL A 37 20.25 7.34 43.34
CA VAL A 37 21.57 7.05 42.75
C VAL A 37 21.68 5.59 42.31
N LEU A 38 21.30 4.65 43.18
CA LEU A 38 21.29 3.22 42.84
C LEU A 38 20.36 2.89 41.66
N ARG A 39 19.22 3.58 41.54
CA ARG A 39 18.28 3.41 40.44
C ARG A 39 18.79 4.01 39.14
N CYS A 40 19.45 5.17 39.20
CA CYS A 40 20.13 5.76 38.05
C CYS A 40 21.23 4.82 37.53
N ALA A 41 22.05 4.27 38.42
CA ALA A 41 23.11 3.32 38.08
C ALA A 41 22.58 2.02 37.45
N SER A 42 21.39 1.56 37.86
CA SER A 42 20.74 0.39 37.27
C SER A 42 19.98 0.69 35.96
N GLY A 43 20.08 1.92 35.41
CA GLY A 43 19.41 2.29 34.17
C GLY A 43 17.91 2.56 34.27
N ASP A 44 17.36 2.86 35.46
CA ASP A 44 15.92 3.16 35.63
C ASP A 44 15.57 4.51 34.96
N PRO A 45 14.75 4.53 33.89
CA PRO A 45 14.51 5.75 33.10
C PRO A 45 13.92 6.89 33.93
N ALA A 46 12.93 6.58 34.78
CA ALA A 46 12.25 7.57 35.59
C ALA A 46 13.19 8.21 36.62
N ALA A 47 14.14 7.44 37.15
CA ALA A 47 15.16 7.97 38.06
C ALA A 47 16.14 8.89 37.33
N GLN A 48 16.63 8.48 36.15
CA GLN A 48 17.54 9.29 35.33
C GLN A 48 16.91 10.62 34.91
N ASP A 49 15.66 10.60 34.42
CA ASP A 49 14.96 11.81 33.99
C ASP A 49 14.68 12.76 35.18
N ALA A 50 14.36 12.20 36.35
CA ALA A 50 14.15 12.97 37.57
C ALA A 50 15.46 13.63 38.08
N VAL A 51 16.60 12.94 37.95
CA VAL A 51 17.93 13.52 38.25
C VAL A 51 18.29 14.59 37.23
N ARG A 52 18.09 14.34 35.93
CA ARG A 52 18.37 15.32 34.85
C ARG A 52 17.64 16.65 35.09
N ALA A 53 16.36 16.58 35.48
CA ALA A 53 15.54 17.77 35.75
C ALA A 53 16.10 18.69 36.87
N ILE A 54 16.98 18.18 37.73
CA ILE A 54 17.63 18.95 38.80
C ILE A 54 19.15 19.05 38.65
N ALA A 55 19.73 18.48 37.59
CA ALA A 55 21.18 18.32 37.42
C ALA A 55 21.95 19.64 37.61
N GLY A 56 21.47 20.74 37.01
CA GLY A 56 22.09 22.06 37.14
C GLY A 56 21.99 22.71 38.53
N LYS A 57 21.24 22.12 39.46
CA LYS A 57 21.06 22.59 40.85
C LYS A 57 21.73 21.67 41.87
N LEU A 58 22.32 20.56 41.43
CA LEU A 58 22.96 19.61 42.33
C LEU A 58 24.25 20.21 42.90
N PRO A 59 24.48 20.11 44.23
CA PRO A 59 25.74 20.52 44.82
C PRO A 59 26.86 19.54 44.41
N GLY A 60 28.11 19.99 44.43
CA GLY A 60 29.27 19.17 44.07
C GLY A 60 29.31 17.76 44.69
N PRO A 61 29.05 17.56 46.00
CA PRO A 61 29.02 16.23 46.61
C PRO A 61 27.97 15.28 46.00
N ASP A 62 26.82 15.80 45.58
CA ASP A 62 25.76 14.99 44.98
C ASP A 62 26.13 14.59 43.55
N VAL A 63 26.78 15.48 42.81
CA VAL A 63 27.37 15.14 41.51
C VAL A 63 28.41 14.02 41.68
N LEU A 64 29.29 14.11 42.69
CA LEU A 64 30.27 13.05 42.98
C LEU A 64 29.62 11.71 43.30
N ASP A 65 28.52 11.67 44.05
CA ASP A 65 27.77 10.43 44.31
C ASP A 65 27.22 9.80 43.01
N LEU A 66 26.70 10.62 42.09
CA LEU A 66 26.21 10.15 40.78
C LEU A 66 27.36 9.65 39.89
N LEU A 67 28.52 10.31 39.94
CA LEU A 67 29.72 9.88 39.21
C LEU A 67 30.29 8.57 39.77
N ALA A 68 30.31 8.41 41.09
CA ALA A 68 30.79 7.20 41.74
C ALA A 68 29.91 5.98 41.46
N ALA A 69 28.62 6.20 41.18
CA ALA A 69 27.67 5.16 40.81
C ALA A 69 27.59 4.92 39.30
N ALA A 70 28.31 5.71 38.49
CA ALA A 70 28.34 5.51 37.05
C ALA A 70 28.97 4.16 36.69
N PRO A 71 28.57 3.55 35.55
CA PRO A 71 29.18 2.33 35.06
C PRO A 71 30.72 2.40 34.99
N ALA A 72 31.37 1.24 35.14
CA ALA A 72 32.83 1.14 35.08
C ALA A 72 33.35 1.33 33.65
N GLU A 73 32.65 0.73 32.68
CA GLU A 73 33.00 0.82 31.25
C GLU A 73 32.87 2.26 30.73
N PRO A 74 33.90 2.82 30.04
CA PRO A 74 33.89 4.21 29.59
C PRO A 74 32.71 4.57 28.68
N ALA A 75 32.29 3.66 27.80
CA ALA A 75 31.15 3.84 26.91
C ALA A 75 29.84 3.97 27.71
N ASP A 76 29.54 2.99 28.56
CA ASP A 76 28.34 3.01 29.41
C ASP A 76 28.33 4.23 30.34
N ARG A 77 29.51 4.65 30.82
CA ARG A 77 29.68 5.88 31.60
C ARG A 77 29.36 7.12 30.78
N ALA A 78 29.83 7.23 29.54
CA ALA A 78 29.51 8.36 28.66
C ALA A 78 27.99 8.46 28.42
N ALA A 79 27.33 7.35 28.09
CA ALA A 79 25.87 7.31 27.93
C ALA A 79 25.13 7.67 29.22
N TYR A 80 25.58 7.15 30.37
CA TYR A 80 25.01 7.50 31.67
C TYR A 80 25.10 9.01 31.93
N LEU A 81 26.28 9.61 31.74
CA LEU A 81 26.51 11.05 31.96
C LEU A 81 25.63 11.92 31.06
N THR A 82 25.47 11.54 29.78
CA THR A 82 24.50 12.17 28.87
C THR A 82 23.10 12.06 29.45
N LEU A 83 22.64 10.85 29.82
CA LEU A 83 21.28 10.64 30.33
C LEU A 83 21.00 11.36 31.65
N ILE A 84 21.98 11.78 32.43
CA ILE A 84 21.75 12.59 33.64
C ILE A 84 22.07 14.08 33.47
N GLY A 85 22.36 14.53 32.24
CA GLY A 85 22.62 15.93 31.90
C GLY A 85 23.93 16.47 32.48
N GLN A 86 24.95 15.62 32.61
CA GLN A 86 26.29 16.00 33.09
C GLN A 86 27.25 16.22 31.92
N GLY A 87 26.88 17.14 31.00
CA GLY A 87 27.60 17.37 29.74
C GLY A 87 29.07 17.74 29.90
N ALA A 88 29.45 18.54 30.91
CA ALA A 88 30.84 18.91 31.14
C ALA A 88 31.72 17.71 31.54
N GLN A 89 31.20 16.82 32.39
CA GLN A 89 31.89 15.59 32.80
C GLN A 89 31.94 14.58 31.66
N ARG A 90 30.88 14.50 30.85
CA ARG A 90 30.88 13.72 29.60
C ARG A 90 31.99 14.22 28.68
N GLN A 91 32.08 15.52 28.42
CA GLN A 91 33.09 16.09 27.53
C GLN A 91 34.52 15.90 28.05
N ALA A 92 34.73 15.92 29.37
CA ALA A 92 36.02 15.59 29.97
C ALA A 92 36.39 14.10 29.81
N LEU A 93 35.41 13.20 29.89
CA LEU A 93 35.59 11.76 29.71
C LEU A 93 35.78 11.37 28.23
N ASP A 94 35.02 12.02 27.36
CA ASP A 94 34.83 11.69 25.96
C ASP A 94 34.94 12.97 25.09
N PRO A 95 36.15 13.58 24.99
CA PRO A 95 36.32 14.86 24.31
C PRO A 95 36.01 14.79 22.81
N ASP A 96 36.07 13.58 22.25
CA ASP A 96 35.91 13.30 20.84
C ASP A 96 34.58 12.58 20.52
N GLY A 97 33.75 12.32 21.54
CA GLY A 97 32.45 11.66 21.39
C GLY A 97 32.53 10.16 21.04
N SER A 98 33.72 9.55 21.02
CA SER A 98 33.91 8.17 20.62
C SER A 98 33.29 7.17 21.59
N PHE A 99 33.33 7.43 22.90
CA PHE A 99 32.71 6.57 23.91
C PHE A 99 31.19 6.64 23.87
N LEU A 100 30.62 7.84 23.70
CA LEU A 100 29.19 8.00 23.52
C LEU A 100 28.71 7.36 22.23
N ALA A 101 29.49 7.46 21.14
CA ALA A 101 29.20 6.77 19.88
C ALA A 101 29.16 5.25 20.06
N LEU A 102 30.14 4.68 20.76
CA LEU A 102 30.20 3.25 21.05
C LEU A 102 29.00 2.81 21.89
N ALA A 103 28.69 3.55 22.96
CA ALA A 103 27.56 3.25 23.84
C ALA A 103 26.22 3.36 23.12
N TYR A 104 26.07 4.37 22.27
CA TYR A 104 24.89 4.54 21.43
C TYR A 104 24.69 3.34 20.50
N ARG A 105 25.76 2.83 19.87
CA ARG A 105 25.67 1.66 18.98
C ARG A 105 25.29 0.38 19.73
N ALA A 106 25.88 0.16 20.91
CA ALA A 106 25.60 -1.03 21.73
C ALA A 106 24.22 -0.97 22.41
N ALA A 107 23.59 0.20 22.47
CA ALA A 107 22.33 0.40 23.16
C ALA A 107 21.13 -0.18 22.39
N ALA A 108 20.17 -0.71 23.16
CA ALA A 108 18.85 -1.08 22.67
C ALA A 108 18.09 0.15 22.10
N PRO A 109 17.15 -0.04 21.16
CA PRO A 109 16.45 1.06 20.48
C PRO A 109 15.84 2.11 21.41
N GLU A 110 15.25 1.69 22.53
CA GLU A 110 14.61 2.61 23.49
C GLU A 110 15.63 3.49 24.21
N VAL A 111 16.83 2.98 24.44
CA VAL A 111 17.92 3.75 25.05
C VAL A 111 18.53 4.72 24.03
N ARG A 112 18.63 4.32 22.76
CA ARG A 112 19.09 5.19 21.67
C ARG A 112 18.15 6.37 21.46
N GLU A 113 16.84 6.13 21.42
CA GLU A 113 15.83 7.17 21.36
C GLU A 113 15.97 8.18 22.52
N ARG A 114 16.08 7.68 23.76
CA ARG A 114 16.28 8.55 24.94
C ARG A 114 17.57 9.35 24.85
N LEU A 115 18.68 8.73 24.44
CA LEU A 115 19.94 9.44 24.21
C LEU A 115 19.73 10.56 23.18
N ARG A 116 19.08 10.30 22.04
CA ARG A 116 18.78 11.32 21.00
C ARG A 116 17.96 12.47 21.55
N THR A 117 16.89 12.21 22.30
CA THR A 117 16.05 13.27 22.86
C THR A 117 16.85 14.22 23.77
N VAL A 118 17.75 13.66 24.58
CA VAL A 118 18.59 14.45 25.51
C VAL A 118 19.61 15.28 24.75
N MET A 119 20.32 14.61 23.86
CA MET A 119 21.30 15.18 22.96
C MET A 119 20.74 16.35 22.15
N ALA A 120 19.54 16.20 21.59
CA ALA A 120 18.82 17.26 20.88
C ALA A 120 18.47 18.44 21.80
N ALA A 121 17.99 18.16 23.02
CA ALA A 121 17.60 19.20 23.97
C ALA A 121 18.79 20.04 24.49
N GLU A 122 19.99 19.46 24.50
CA GLU A 122 21.23 20.14 24.88
C GLU A 122 21.83 20.96 23.73
N GLY A 123 21.29 20.85 22.50
CA GLY A 123 21.81 21.53 21.31
C GLY A 123 23.21 21.08 20.92
N ASP A 124 23.58 19.86 21.31
CA ASP A 124 24.93 19.34 21.11
C ASP A 124 25.11 18.91 19.64
N ALA A 125 25.85 19.71 18.87
CA ALA A 125 26.12 19.40 17.46
C ALA A 125 26.99 18.13 17.28
N ASP A 126 27.66 17.67 18.36
CA ASP A 126 28.45 16.41 18.34
C ASP A 126 27.57 15.17 18.17
N VAL A 127 26.25 15.32 18.27
CA VAL A 127 25.26 14.24 18.10
C VAL A 127 25.31 13.65 16.71
N ILE A 128 25.48 14.49 15.69
CA ILE A 128 25.67 14.03 14.31
C ILE A 128 26.94 13.19 14.20
N ARG A 129 28.01 13.59 14.88
CA ARG A 129 29.28 12.85 14.89
C ARG A 129 29.14 11.53 15.65
N VAL A 130 28.46 11.49 16.77
CA VAL A 130 28.14 10.26 17.53
C VAL A 130 27.33 9.29 16.68
N VAL A 131 26.39 9.80 15.87
CA VAL A 131 25.56 9.03 14.94
C VAL A 131 26.30 8.63 13.66
N LEU A 132 27.31 9.37 13.21
CA LEU A 132 28.02 9.09 11.95
C LEU A 132 29.43 8.49 12.10
N SER A 133 30.01 8.48 13.30
CA SER A 133 31.32 7.85 13.52
C SER A 133 31.23 6.35 13.17
N GLY A 134 32.27 5.79 12.53
CA GLY A 134 32.35 4.38 12.10
C GLY A 134 32.32 4.22 10.57
N ASP A 135 32.17 2.99 10.08
CA ASP A 135 31.81 2.77 8.68
C ASP A 135 30.35 3.25 8.50
N GLN A 136 30.22 4.46 7.94
CA GLN A 136 28.96 5.18 7.80
C GLN A 136 27.90 4.33 7.07
N ARG A 137 28.35 3.46 6.18
CA ARG A 137 27.51 2.72 5.25
C ARG A 137 26.74 1.60 5.96
N ASP A 138 27.44 0.71 6.63
CA ASP A 138 26.80 -0.39 7.38
C ASP A 138 25.85 0.15 8.45
N ARG A 139 26.16 1.31 9.03
CA ARG A 139 25.34 1.93 10.06
C ARG A 139 24.01 2.46 9.55
N ILE A 140 23.98 3.12 8.39
CA ILE A 140 22.73 3.64 7.81
C ILE A 140 21.72 2.50 7.60
N ALA A 141 22.21 1.29 7.29
CA ALA A 141 21.40 0.09 7.12
C ALA A 141 20.72 -0.40 8.42
N GLU A 142 21.38 -0.21 9.56
CA GLU A 142 20.91 -0.68 10.88
C GLU A 142 20.05 0.35 11.62
N MET A 143 20.04 1.60 11.15
CA MET A 143 19.28 2.68 11.77
C MET A 143 17.78 2.51 11.50
N SER A 144 16.98 2.73 12.54
CA SER A 144 15.54 2.81 12.39
C SER A 144 15.13 4.04 11.57
N ASP A 145 13.93 3.99 11.00
CA ASP A 145 13.35 5.09 10.23
C ASP A 145 13.36 6.42 10.99
N ASP A 146 12.99 6.42 12.28
CA ASP A 146 13.01 7.61 13.12
C ASP A 146 14.44 8.13 13.36
N GLU A 147 15.44 7.24 13.39
CA GLU A 147 16.86 7.61 13.51
C GLU A 147 17.38 8.30 12.25
N LEU A 148 16.98 7.79 11.07
CA LEU A 148 17.33 8.39 9.78
C LEU A 148 16.65 9.74 9.58
N ASP A 149 15.36 9.84 9.93
CA ASP A 149 14.61 11.10 9.84
C ASP A 149 15.20 12.17 10.78
N TYR A 150 15.53 11.79 12.02
CA TYR A 150 16.22 12.67 12.97
C TYR A 150 17.58 13.15 12.43
N LEU A 151 18.40 12.22 11.92
CA LEU A 151 19.71 12.55 11.36
C LEU A 151 19.60 13.52 10.18
N GLY A 152 18.63 13.31 9.28
CA GLY A 152 18.38 14.21 8.15
C GLY A 152 18.06 15.64 8.59
N HIS A 153 17.17 15.80 9.59
CA HIS A 153 16.82 17.10 10.14
C HIS A 153 18.00 17.78 10.84
N GLN A 154 18.80 17.03 11.60
CA GLN A 154 19.98 17.58 12.27
C GLN A 154 21.05 18.04 11.27
N LEU A 155 21.31 17.25 10.23
CA LEU A 155 22.21 17.67 9.15
C LEU A 155 21.70 18.95 8.47
N ALA A 156 20.38 19.07 8.29
CA ALA A 156 19.79 20.25 7.69
C ALA A 156 19.83 21.50 8.59
N GLU A 157 19.47 21.36 9.86
CA GLU A 157 19.49 22.44 10.85
C GLU A 157 20.89 23.06 10.98
N HIS A 158 21.92 22.21 10.98
CA HIS A 158 23.32 22.62 11.05
C HIS A 158 23.96 22.95 9.69
N ARG A 159 23.18 22.98 8.61
CA ARG A 159 23.63 23.30 7.24
C ARG A 159 24.77 22.41 6.73
N ARG A 160 24.81 21.14 7.14
CA ARG A 160 25.80 20.14 6.70
C ARG A 160 25.36 19.50 5.37
N TRP A 161 25.22 20.33 4.34
CA TRP A 161 24.58 19.96 3.07
C TRP A 161 25.29 18.84 2.31
N ASP A 162 26.63 18.81 2.35
CA ASP A 162 27.41 17.73 1.73
C ASP A 162 27.09 16.36 2.34
N GLU A 163 26.93 16.31 3.66
CA GLU A 163 26.62 15.07 4.37
C GLU A 163 25.16 14.66 4.16
N LEU A 164 24.24 15.61 4.13
CA LEU A 164 22.84 15.35 3.80
C LEU A 164 22.72 14.80 2.37
N ARG A 165 23.44 15.37 1.39
CA ARG A 165 23.52 14.84 0.01
C ARG A 165 24.08 13.43 -0.04
N ARG A 166 25.10 13.10 0.75
CA ARG A 166 25.62 11.73 0.85
C ARG A 166 24.59 10.79 1.45
N LEU A 167 23.94 11.20 2.54
CA LEU A 167 22.88 10.43 3.19
C LEU A 167 21.74 10.10 2.22
N ILE A 168 21.25 11.08 1.45
CA ILE A 168 20.19 10.89 0.44
C ILE A 168 20.53 9.76 -0.55
N ARG A 169 21.80 9.58 -0.92
CA ARG A 169 22.25 8.54 -1.88
C ARG A 169 22.34 7.15 -1.27
N ASP A 170 22.29 7.06 0.05
CA ASP A 170 22.46 5.81 0.80
C ASP A 170 21.14 5.31 1.41
N LEU A 171 20.17 6.21 1.61
CA LEU A 171 18.83 5.92 2.14
C LEU A 171 17.95 5.10 1.17
N PRO A 172 16.92 4.39 1.68
CA PRO A 172 15.80 3.93 0.85
C PRO A 172 15.11 5.09 0.13
N VAL A 173 14.49 4.85 -1.03
CA VAL A 173 13.98 5.95 -1.88
C VAL A 173 12.91 6.82 -1.18
N THR A 174 12.08 6.21 -0.33
CA THR A 174 11.09 6.92 0.51
C THR A 174 11.74 7.95 1.42
N LYS A 175 12.83 7.56 2.08
CA LYS A 175 13.60 8.40 3.01
C LYS A 175 14.50 9.38 2.27
N ALA A 176 15.04 8.99 1.12
CA ALA A 176 15.79 9.87 0.23
C ALA A 176 14.94 11.07 -0.22
N VAL A 177 13.66 10.86 -0.55
CA VAL A 177 12.70 11.94 -0.84
C VAL A 177 12.52 12.88 0.34
N ALA A 178 12.26 12.33 1.54
CA ALA A 178 12.10 13.15 2.74
C ALA A 178 13.35 13.99 3.06
N ALA A 179 14.54 13.39 2.95
CA ALA A 179 15.81 14.07 3.19
C ALA A 179 16.13 15.11 2.08
N ALA A 180 15.80 14.83 0.82
CA ALA A 180 15.97 15.79 -0.27
C ALA A 180 15.10 17.05 -0.09
N GLN A 181 13.90 16.91 0.49
CA GLN A 181 13.03 18.06 0.81
C GLN A 181 13.59 18.99 1.89
N LEU A 182 14.59 18.55 2.65
CA LEU A 182 15.28 19.38 3.64
C LEU A 182 16.41 20.21 3.03
N LEU A 183 16.87 19.89 1.81
CA LEU A 183 17.88 20.67 1.11
C LEU A 183 17.25 21.91 0.48
N PRO A 184 17.87 23.10 0.63
CA PRO A 184 17.44 24.28 -0.13
C PRO A 184 17.82 24.12 -1.62
N VAL A 185 17.07 24.74 -2.52
CA VAL A 185 17.19 24.56 -3.98
C VAL A 185 18.59 24.94 -4.51
N GLU A 186 19.25 25.90 -3.86
CA GLU A 186 20.62 26.34 -4.20
C GLU A 186 21.66 25.24 -3.95
N GLU A 187 21.33 24.27 -3.10
CA GLU A 187 22.20 23.16 -2.69
C GLU A 187 22.02 21.92 -3.57
N TYR A 188 21.49 22.10 -4.79
CA TYR A 188 21.43 21.08 -5.85
C TYR A 188 22.56 21.26 -6.89
N PRO A 189 23.88 21.26 -6.56
CA PRO A 189 24.91 21.49 -7.56
C PRO A 189 25.27 20.24 -8.38
N GLY A 190 25.69 20.47 -9.62
CA GLY A 190 26.40 19.49 -10.46
C GLY A 190 25.52 18.39 -11.06
N ASN A 191 26.14 17.23 -11.33
CA ASN A 191 25.52 16.13 -12.09
C ASN A 191 24.26 15.54 -11.42
N GLY A 192 24.16 15.61 -10.09
CA GLY A 192 23.01 15.09 -9.32
C GLY A 192 21.84 16.05 -9.16
N ALA A 193 21.89 17.26 -9.71
CA ALA A 193 20.87 18.29 -9.53
C ALA A 193 19.47 17.83 -9.99
N ALA A 194 19.41 17.15 -11.14
CA ALA A 194 18.16 16.67 -11.71
C ALA A 194 17.48 15.62 -10.81
N LEU A 195 18.26 14.66 -10.27
CA LEU A 195 17.76 13.66 -9.35
C LEU A 195 17.25 14.29 -8.04
N LEU A 196 18.00 15.24 -7.47
CA LEU A 196 17.58 15.94 -6.25
C LEU A 196 16.28 16.73 -6.47
N SER A 197 16.12 17.42 -7.61
CA SER A 197 14.86 18.08 -7.96
C SER A 197 13.71 17.08 -8.05
N MET A 198 13.92 15.97 -8.78
CA MET A 198 12.91 14.91 -8.89
C MET A 198 12.52 14.32 -7.54
N LEU A 199 13.47 14.11 -6.64
CA LEU A 199 13.20 13.62 -5.28
C LEU A 199 12.42 14.67 -4.48
N ALA A 200 12.87 15.92 -4.47
CA ALA A 200 12.25 16.99 -3.67
C ALA A 200 10.82 17.32 -4.10
N GLU A 201 10.50 17.20 -5.40
CA GLU A 201 9.17 17.43 -5.96
C GLU A 201 8.13 16.36 -5.55
N ARG A 202 8.57 15.20 -5.04
CA ARG A 202 7.69 14.08 -4.69
C ARG A 202 7.27 14.13 -3.23
N SER A 203 6.02 13.78 -2.94
CA SER A 203 5.55 13.71 -1.55
C SER A 203 6.11 12.48 -0.85
N ALA A 204 6.97 12.68 0.16
CA ALA A 204 7.51 11.62 1.00
C ALA A 204 6.39 10.76 1.63
N ARG A 205 5.32 11.42 2.10
CA ARG A 205 4.17 10.75 2.72
C ARG A 205 3.42 9.85 1.74
N GLN A 206 3.16 10.33 0.52
CA GLN A 206 2.46 9.51 -0.50
C GLN A 206 3.32 8.33 -0.96
N LEU A 207 4.63 8.53 -1.09
CA LEU A 207 5.55 7.47 -1.46
C LEU A 207 5.65 6.40 -0.35
N LEU A 208 5.74 6.82 0.92
CA LEU A 208 5.73 5.90 2.05
C LEU A 208 4.41 5.10 2.11
N ALA A 209 3.26 5.78 2.02
CA ALA A 209 1.96 5.11 1.98
C ALA A 209 1.84 4.14 0.79
N THR A 210 2.46 4.47 -0.34
CA THR A 210 2.53 3.59 -1.52
C THR A 210 3.37 2.35 -1.26
N VAL A 211 4.47 2.45 -0.53
CA VAL A 211 5.31 1.30 -0.16
C VAL A 211 4.66 0.43 0.91
N GLU A 212 4.11 1.05 1.96
CA GLU A 212 3.48 0.35 3.09
C GLU A 212 2.26 -0.48 2.70
N ARG A 213 1.50 -0.04 1.69
CA ARG A 213 0.34 -0.79 1.17
C ARG A 213 0.72 -2.00 0.31
N LEU A 214 1.98 -2.12 -0.13
CA LEU A 214 2.40 -3.27 -0.93
C LEU A 214 2.46 -4.53 -0.07
N PRO A 215 2.00 -5.68 -0.58
CA PRO A 215 2.11 -6.93 0.15
C PRO A 215 3.57 -7.35 0.29
N ALA A 216 3.95 -7.84 1.47
CA ALA A 216 5.29 -8.40 1.70
C ALA A 216 5.45 -9.81 1.11
N THR A 217 4.34 -10.51 0.86
CA THR A 217 4.33 -11.87 0.31
C THR A 217 3.52 -11.93 -0.98
N ARG A 218 3.85 -12.90 -1.84
CA ARG A 218 3.14 -13.08 -3.13
C ARG A 218 1.71 -13.60 -2.98
N LEU A 219 1.42 -14.18 -1.83
CA LEU A 219 0.14 -14.78 -1.49
C LEU A 219 -0.23 -14.34 -0.08
N ILE A 220 -1.44 -13.80 0.04
CA ILE A 220 -2.09 -13.53 1.33
C ILE A 220 -3.33 -14.41 1.37
N THR A 221 -3.43 -15.22 2.41
CA THR A 221 -4.58 -16.08 2.65
C THR A 221 -5.39 -15.53 3.80
N HIS A 222 -6.70 -15.37 3.60
CA HIS A 222 -7.62 -15.01 4.67
C HIS A 222 -8.74 -16.05 4.76
N ASP A 223 -8.79 -16.74 5.90
CA ASP A 223 -9.83 -17.72 6.15
C ASP A 223 -11.14 -16.97 6.50
N THR A 224 -12.14 -17.11 5.63
CA THR A 224 -13.47 -16.58 5.93
C THR A 224 -14.27 -17.64 6.67
N GLY A 225 -15.03 -17.25 7.69
CA GLY A 225 -15.88 -18.18 8.45
C GLY A 225 -17.14 -18.62 7.71
N GLY A 226 -17.29 -18.30 6.42
CA GLY A 226 -18.55 -18.39 5.70
C GLY A 226 -18.45 -18.95 4.29
N SER A 227 -19.58 -18.86 3.58
CA SER A 227 -19.75 -19.21 2.19
C SER A 227 -20.16 -17.99 1.35
N TYR A 228 -20.07 -18.11 0.02
CA TYR A 228 -20.47 -17.09 -0.95
C TYR A 228 -19.69 -15.77 -0.85
N LEU A 229 -18.38 -15.88 -1.00
CA LEU A 229 -17.49 -14.72 -0.99
C LEU A 229 -17.73 -13.81 -2.19
N GLY A 230 -17.90 -12.51 -1.93
CA GLY A 230 -17.74 -11.42 -2.90
C GLY A 230 -16.63 -10.50 -2.43
N ALA A 231 -15.88 -9.91 -3.36
CA ALA A 231 -14.75 -9.04 -3.05
C ALA A 231 -14.79 -7.75 -3.88
N SER A 232 -14.28 -6.65 -3.33
CA SER A 232 -14.08 -5.39 -4.04
C SER A 232 -12.85 -4.65 -3.51
N LEU A 233 -12.01 -4.19 -4.42
CA LEU A 233 -10.80 -3.43 -4.11
C LEU A 233 -11.10 -1.97 -3.77
N SER A 234 -10.38 -1.44 -2.78
CA SER A 234 -10.34 0.01 -2.52
C SER A 234 -9.73 0.77 -3.71
N PRO A 235 -10.05 2.08 -3.89
CA PRO A 235 -9.46 2.91 -4.95
C PRO A 235 -7.96 2.96 -5.04
N ASP A 236 -7.32 3.04 -3.89
CA ASP A 236 -5.89 3.10 -3.72
C ASP A 236 -5.25 1.70 -3.68
N LEU A 237 -6.05 0.65 -3.87
CA LEU A 237 -5.62 -0.74 -3.88
C LEU A 237 -4.93 -1.18 -2.57
N SER A 238 -5.18 -0.48 -1.46
CA SER A 238 -4.61 -0.77 -0.16
C SER A 238 -5.45 -1.78 0.64
N GLU A 239 -6.74 -1.88 0.34
CA GLU A 239 -7.68 -2.74 1.04
C GLU A 239 -8.57 -3.53 0.07
N VAL A 240 -9.07 -4.67 0.55
CA VAL A 240 -10.13 -5.45 -0.11
C VAL A 240 -11.31 -5.58 0.85
N ALA A 241 -12.48 -5.13 0.41
CA ALA A 241 -13.74 -5.37 1.10
C ALA A 241 -14.28 -6.74 0.68
N LEU A 242 -14.63 -7.55 1.66
CA LEU A 242 -15.15 -8.89 1.53
C LEU A 242 -16.55 -8.93 2.08
N ARG A 243 -17.40 -9.67 1.39
CA ARG A 243 -18.74 -10.03 1.85
C ARG A 243 -18.87 -11.53 1.81
N TYR A 244 -19.31 -12.13 2.91
CA TYR A 244 -19.58 -13.57 2.99
C TYR A 244 -20.76 -13.83 3.93
N GLY A 245 -21.46 -14.95 3.72
CA GLY A 245 -22.56 -15.40 4.55
C GLY A 245 -22.10 -16.49 5.51
N ILE A 246 -22.54 -16.47 6.78
CA ILE A 246 -22.30 -17.60 7.69
C ILE A 246 -23.57 -18.43 7.81
N TRP A 247 -23.51 -19.69 7.37
CA TRP A 247 -24.64 -20.61 7.48
C TRP A 247 -24.73 -21.17 8.91
N LYS A 248 -25.78 -20.80 9.63
CA LYS A 248 -26.10 -21.37 10.95
C LYS A 248 -27.27 -22.33 10.79
N ARG A 249 -27.09 -23.58 11.24
CA ARG A 249 -28.11 -24.63 11.10
C ARG A 249 -29.44 -24.18 11.71
N GLY A 250 -30.46 -24.00 10.87
CA GLY A 250 -31.81 -23.58 11.31
C GLY A 250 -31.98 -22.08 11.58
N GLN A 251 -30.99 -21.24 11.27
CA GLN A 251 -31.06 -19.78 11.35
C GLN A 251 -30.81 -19.16 9.98
N HIS A 252 -31.27 -17.93 9.81
CA HIS A 252 -31.03 -17.15 8.60
C HIS A 252 -29.53 -16.78 8.46
N ASN A 253 -29.03 -16.61 7.23
CA ASN A 253 -27.62 -16.37 6.91
C ASN A 253 -27.13 -14.98 7.33
N GLU A 254 -26.33 -14.86 8.39
CA GLU A 254 -25.74 -13.57 8.76
C GLU A 254 -24.82 -13.05 7.66
N ILE A 255 -24.96 -11.78 7.32
CA ILE A 255 -24.08 -11.11 6.36
C ILE A 255 -22.89 -10.54 7.12
N HIS A 256 -21.69 -10.99 6.77
CA HIS A 256 -20.45 -10.46 7.31
C HIS A 256 -19.75 -9.65 6.24
N VAL A 257 -19.21 -8.52 6.67
CA VAL A 257 -18.42 -7.63 5.81
C VAL A 257 -17.13 -7.34 6.52
N GLU A 258 -16.03 -7.61 5.86
CA GLU A 258 -14.70 -7.36 6.40
C GLU A 258 -13.89 -6.56 5.40
N THR A 259 -13.05 -5.64 5.86
CA THR A 259 -11.98 -5.08 5.03
C THR A 259 -10.67 -5.68 5.47
N LEU A 260 -9.85 -6.07 4.50
CA LEU A 260 -8.49 -6.54 4.75
C LEU A 260 -7.51 -5.58 4.13
N ARG A 261 -6.51 -5.17 4.92
CA ARG A 261 -5.35 -4.44 4.42
C ARG A 261 -4.48 -5.40 3.62
N ILE A 262 -4.24 -5.10 2.35
CA ILE A 262 -3.45 -5.95 1.46
C ILE A 262 -1.99 -5.98 1.87
N GLY A 263 -1.45 -4.88 2.42
CA GLY A 263 -0.05 -4.87 2.88
C GLY A 263 0.26 -5.88 4.00
N THR A 264 -0.72 -6.15 4.87
CA THR A 264 -0.51 -6.90 6.12
C THR A 264 -1.41 -8.14 6.27
N GLY A 265 -2.48 -8.24 5.48
CA GLY A 265 -3.56 -9.22 5.67
C GLY A 265 -4.47 -8.92 6.87
N GLU A 266 -4.23 -7.84 7.62
CA GLU A 266 -4.99 -7.53 8.82
C GLU A 266 -6.40 -7.03 8.48
N THR A 267 -7.38 -7.46 9.28
CA THR A 267 -8.74 -6.96 9.18
C THR A 267 -8.84 -5.55 9.78
N THR A 268 -9.24 -4.56 8.99
CA THR A 268 -9.35 -3.15 9.43
C THR A 268 -10.76 -2.80 9.91
N HIS A 269 -11.78 -3.36 9.27
CA HIS A 269 -13.17 -3.22 9.67
C HIS A 269 -13.87 -4.57 9.65
N ARG A 270 -14.80 -4.77 10.60
CA ARG A 270 -15.69 -5.93 10.63
C ARG A 270 -17.10 -5.45 10.94
N PHE A 271 -18.03 -5.83 10.08
CA PHE A 271 -19.44 -5.58 10.23
C PHE A 271 -20.23 -6.89 10.16
N ARG A 272 -21.31 -6.94 10.95
CA ARG A 272 -22.26 -8.05 11.01
C ARG A 272 -23.66 -7.48 10.85
N GLY A 273 -24.35 -7.95 9.82
CA GLY A 273 -25.70 -7.52 9.50
C GLY A 273 -26.72 -8.64 9.70
N ASP A 274 -27.95 -8.23 9.93
CA ASP A 274 -29.08 -9.15 9.97
C ASP A 274 -29.21 -9.89 8.64
N PRO A 275 -29.68 -11.13 8.70
CA PRO A 275 -29.65 -12.02 7.57
C PRO A 275 -30.74 -11.67 6.57
N LEU A 276 -30.37 -11.61 5.29
CA LEU A 276 -31.34 -11.55 4.19
C LEU A 276 -31.51 -12.95 3.60
N ARG A 277 -32.76 -13.34 3.34
CA ARG A 277 -33.02 -14.61 2.65
C ARG A 277 -32.55 -14.48 1.20
N ASP A 278 -31.91 -15.56 0.74
CA ASP A 278 -31.29 -15.75 -0.57
C ASP A 278 -29.91 -15.04 -0.77
N VAL A 279 -28.84 -15.82 -0.56
CA VAL A 279 -27.45 -15.34 -0.63
C VAL A 279 -26.87 -15.51 -2.04
N ASP A 280 -27.55 -16.25 -2.92
CA ASP A 280 -26.92 -16.95 -4.04
C ASP A 280 -26.90 -16.18 -5.37
N SER A 281 -27.68 -15.11 -5.55
CA SER A 281 -27.69 -14.38 -6.83
C SER A 281 -27.72 -12.86 -6.66
N GLY A 282 -26.72 -12.15 -7.19
CA GLY A 282 -26.83 -10.70 -7.46
C GLY A 282 -26.37 -9.75 -6.35
N ASN A 283 -25.84 -10.24 -5.24
CA ASN A 283 -25.30 -9.39 -4.17
C ASN A 283 -23.88 -8.91 -4.54
N SER A 284 -23.74 -7.62 -4.86
CA SER A 284 -22.45 -6.98 -5.17
C SER A 284 -21.94 -6.17 -3.98
N ILE A 285 -20.64 -6.23 -3.69
CA ILE A 285 -19.95 -5.32 -2.78
C ILE A 285 -19.10 -4.32 -3.59
N LEU A 286 -19.02 -3.08 -3.12
CA LEU A 286 -18.18 -2.06 -3.73
C LEU A 286 -17.46 -1.24 -2.65
N HIS A 287 -16.13 -1.27 -2.68
CA HIS A 287 -15.28 -0.42 -1.85
C HIS A 287 -15.07 0.92 -2.55
N LEU A 288 -15.35 2.04 -1.88
CA LEU A 288 -15.18 3.40 -2.41
C LEU A 288 -14.02 4.17 -1.75
N GLY A 289 -13.37 3.57 -0.76
CA GLY A 289 -12.29 4.18 0.03
C GLY A 289 -12.81 4.26 1.46
N ASP A 290 -13.23 5.45 1.87
CA ASP A 290 -13.82 5.65 3.20
C ASP A 290 -15.22 5.06 3.37
N GLU A 291 -15.78 4.44 2.33
CA GLU A 291 -17.12 3.87 2.32
C GLU A 291 -17.15 2.49 1.66
N ILE A 292 -18.06 1.65 2.16
CA ILE A 292 -18.36 0.34 1.59
C ILE A 292 -19.85 0.29 1.32
N LEU A 293 -20.20 -0.04 0.08
CA LEU A 293 -21.57 -0.23 -0.35
C LEU A 293 -21.82 -1.71 -0.62
N ILE A 294 -23.02 -2.15 -0.28
CA ILE A 294 -23.50 -3.49 -0.55
C ILE A 294 -24.86 -3.40 -1.20
N ARG A 295 -25.01 -4.09 -2.32
CA ARG A 295 -26.32 -4.36 -2.92
C ARG A 295 -26.82 -5.66 -2.32
N LEU A 296 -28.00 -5.57 -1.74
CA LEU A 296 -28.67 -6.65 -1.06
C LEU A 296 -30.04 -6.90 -1.70
N GLU A 297 -30.42 -8.15 -1.88
CA GLU A 297 -31.78 -8.55 -2.30
C GLU A 297 -32.61 -8.94 -1.07
N ASP A 298 -33.84 -8.45 -0.97
CA ASP A 298 -34.78 -8.80 0.11
C ASP A 298 -35.71 -9.98 -0.26
N GLU A 299 -36.59 -10.38 0.67
CA GLU A 299 -37.52 -11.50 0.47
C GLU A 299 -38.52 -11.29 -0.69
N ASP A 300 -38.72 -10.03 -1.12
CA ASP A 300 -39.64 -9.65 -2.20
C ASP A 300 -38.90 -9.44 -3.54
N HIS A 301 -37.64 -9.90 -3.66
CA HIS A 301 -36.75 -9.63 -4.80
C HIS A 301 -36.50 -8.13 -5.05
N ARG A 302 -36.66 -7.28 -4.03
CA ARG A 302 -36.32 -5.87 -4.12
C ARG A 302 -34.88 -5.69 -3.72
N PHE A 303 -34.18 -4.82 -4.44
CA PHE A 303 -32.78 -4.55 -4.15
C PHE A 303 -32.63 -3.32 -3.27
N GLN A 304 -31.89 -3.44 -2.19
CA GLN A 304 -31.51 -2.36 -1.31
C GLN A 304 -30.01 -2.08 -1.40
N ILE A 305 -29.64 -0.80 -1.38
CA ILE A 305 -28.24 -0.41 -1.19
C ILE A 305 -28.02 -0.08 0.28
N VAL A 306 -27.07 -0.78 0.88
CA VAL A 306 -26.63 -0.59 2.26
C VAL A 306 -25.22 -0.05 2.25
N ARG A 307 -25.06 1.12 2.86
CA ARG A 307 -23.77 1.66 3.26
C ARG A 307 -23.38 1.04 4.59
N VAL A 308 -22.15 0.55 4.71
CA VAL A 308 -21.66 -0.14 5.92
C VAL A 308 -20.66 0.70 6.70
N VAL A 309 -19.91 1.56 6.01
CA VAL A 309 -18.89 2.46 6.58
C VAL A 309 -19.11 3.87 5.99
N PRO A 310 -18.99 4.95 6.80
CA PRO A 310 -18.79 4.94 8.25
C PRO A 310 -20.04 4.54 9.05
N ASP A 311 -21.23 4.69 8.46
CA ASP A 311 -22.51 4.41 9.11
C ASP A 311 -23.27 3.30 8.39
N LEU A 312 -23.98 2.46 9.16
CA LEU A 312 -24.93 1.50 8.62
C LEU A 312 -26.19 2.21 8.15
N ARG A 313 -26.40 2.29 6.83
CA ARG A 313 -27.56 3.01 6.28
C ARG A 313 -28.11 2.41 5.00
N ALA A 314 -29.42 2.22 4.97
CA ALA A 314 -30.20 1.95 3.76
C ALA A 314 -30.36 3.22 2.92
N LEU A 315 -30.01 3.17 1.63
CA LEU A 315 -30.13 4.32 0.71
C LEU A 315 -31.37 4.27 -0.19
N GLY A 316 -32.15 3.19 -0.11
CA GLY A 316 -33.42 3.00 -0.80
C GLY A 316 -33.55 1.63 -1.46
N SER A 317 -34.77 1.29 -1.88
CA SER A 317 -35.11 0.00 -2.49
C SER A 317 -35.81 0.17 -3.85
N PRO A 318 -35.08 0.37 -4.96
CA PRO A 318 -35.67 0.26 -6.29
C PRO A 318 -35.92 -1.22 -6.64
N SER A 319 -37.01 -1.47 -7.37
CA SER A 319 -37.51 -2.81 -7.70
C SER A 319 -36.57 -3.66 -8.57
N ALA A 320 -35.60 -3.04 -9.24
CA ALA A 320 -34.54 -3.74 -9.95
C ALA A 320 -33.27 -2.88 -10.00
N LEU A 321 -32.14 -3.44 -9.59
CA LEU A 321 -30.82 -2.84 -9.72
C LEU A 321 -29.88 -3.78 -10.48
N SER A 322 -28.98 -3.22 -11.29
CA SER A 322 -27.83 -3.97 -11.78
C SER A 322 -26.75 -4.13 -10.69
N ASP A 323 -25.64 -4.77 -11.04
CA ASP A 323 -24.43 -4.72 -10.23
C ASP A 323 -23.95 -3.27 -10.06
N MET A 324 -23.35 -2.98 -8.90
CA MET A 324 -22.71 -1.70 -8.61
C MET A 324 -21.38 -1.55 -9.35
N ARG A 325 -21.17 -0.38 -9.94
CA ARG A 325 -19.89 0.02 -10.53
C ARG A 325 -19.42 1.30 -9.87
N ARG A 326 -18.10 1.49 -9.83
CA ARG A 326 -17.51 2.74 -9.37
C ARG A 326 -17.70 3.84 -10.40
N SER A 327 -18.13 5.02 -9.98
CA SER A 327 -18.16 6.24 -10.79
C SER A 327 -17.03 7.19 -10.35
N SER A 328 -16.86 8.33 -11.02
CA SER A 328 -15.89 9.38 -10.65
C SER A 328 -16.14 9.91 -9.24
N GLY A 329 -17.42 10.01 -8.86
CA GLY A 329 -17.85 10.52 -7.57
C GLY A 329 -18.14 9.44 -6.53
N GLY A 330 -18.46 8.19 -6.90
CA GLY A 330 -18.91 7.19 -5.92
C GLY A 330 -19.30 5.89 -6.60
N ALA A 331 -20.58 5.54 -6.57
CA ALA A 331 -21.09 4.38 -7.31
C ALA A 331 -22.21 4.71 -8.29
N VAL A 332 -22.40 3.84 -9.27
CA VAL A 332 -23.50 3.88 -10.23
C VAL A 332 -24.07 2.48 -10.44
N LEU A 333 -25.40 2.44 -10.59
CA LEU A 333 -26.18 1.26 -10.92
C LEU A 333 -27.16 1.60 -12.03
N CYS A 334 -27.60 0.59 -12.79
CA CYS A 334 -28.76 0.72 -13.66
C CYS A 334 -30.03 0.34 -12.91
N TYR A 335 -31.11 1.05 -13.20
CA TYR A 335 -32.46 0.72 -12.76
C TYR A 335 -33.43 0.86 -13.94
N PRO A 336 -34.70 0.42 -13.83
CA PRO A 336 -35.61 0.33 -14.97
C PRO A 336 -35.76 1.60 -15.82
N ALA A 337 -35.66 2.80 -15.22
CA ALA A 337 -35.81 4.07 -15.93
C ALA A 337 -34.50 4.82 -16.25
N GLY A 338 -33.33 4.33 -15.82
CA GLY A 338 -32.05 5.00 -16.09
C GLY A 338 -30.90 4.54 -15.18
N LEU A 339 -30.14 5.50 -14.65
CA LEU A 339 -29.02 5.28 -13.73
C LEU A 339 -29.29 5.83 -12.32
N ALA A 340 -28.85 5.09 -11.31
CA ALA A 340 -28.88 5.52 -9.92
C ALA A 340 -27.44 5.69 -9.44
N PHE A 341 -27.11 6.87 -8.94
CA PHE A 341 -25.81 7.20 -8.37
C PHE A 341 -25.87 7.17 -6.85
N VAL A 342 -24.81 6.62 -6.25
CA VAL A 342 -24.55 6.69 -4.81
C VAL A 342 -23.39 7.65 -4.64
N ASP A 343 -23.71 8.92 -4.40
CA ASP A 343 -22.70 9.94 -4.13
C ASP A 343 -22.15 9.76 -2.68
N PRO A 344 -20.89 10.16 -2.38
CA PRO A 344 -20.30 10.01 -1.06
C PRO A 344 -21.06 10.84 -0.03
N GLY A 345 -21.17 10.33 1.19
CA GLY A 345 -22.02 10.88 2.26
C GLY A 345 -23.53 10.93 1.97
N ALA A 346 -23.98 10.65 0.74
CA ALA A 346 -25.36 10.86 0.36
C ALA A 346 -26.33 9.94 1.10
N HIS A 347 -27.50 10.50 1.40
CA HIS A 347 -28.55 9.86 2.18
C HIS A 347 -29.62 9.17 1.34
N SER A 348 -29.56 9.38 0.03
CA SER A 348 -30.50 8.89 -0.96
C SER A 348 -29.80 8.72 -2.31
N LEU A 349 -30.30 7.82 -3.14
CA LEU A 349 -29.80 7.63 -4.51
C LEU A 349 -30.14 8.86 -5.38
N ARG A 350 -29.13 9.43 -6.06
CA ARG A 350 -29.37 10.42 -7.13
C ARG A 350 -29.80 9.67 -8.39
N ARG A 351 -31.05 9.87 -8.79
CA ARG A 351 -31.62 9.19 -9.97
C ARG A 351 -31.50 10.06 -11.20
N LEU A 352 -31.02 9.45 -12.26
CA LEU A 352 -30.93 10.03 -13.59
C LEU A 352 -31.81 9.19 -14.52
N GLU A 353 -32.81 9.81 -15.11
CA GLU A 353 -33.65 9.14 -16.10
C GLU A 353 -32.98 9.18 -17.47
N ILE A 354 -32.98 8.03 -18.15
CA ILE A 354 -32.55 7.94 -19.54
C ILE A 354 -33.82 7.74 -20.38
N PRO A 355 -34.27 8.72 -21.17
CA PRO A 355 -35.61 8.73 -21.79
C PRO A 355 -36.02 7.44 -22.51
N ARG A 356 -35.05 6.72 -23.10
CA ARG A 356 -35.31 5.48 -23.86
C ARG A 356 -35.34 4.21 -23.02
N PHE A 357 -35.09 4.29 -21.71
CA PHE A 357 -35.17 3.15 -20.78
C PHE A 357 -36.62 2.87 -20.37
N LYS A 358 -37.47 3.91 -20.26
CA LYS A 358 -38.87 3.80 -19.78
C LYS A 358 -39.78 3.01 -20.73
N ASN A 359 -39.69 3.26 -22.04
CA ASN A 359 -40.66 2.77 -23.04
C ASN A 359 -40.70 1.24 -23.27
N ARG A 360 -40.00 0.42 -22.47
CA ARG A 360 -39.91 -1.03 -22.68
C ARG A 360 -40.19 -1.89 -21.45
N VAL A 361 -40.32 -1.29 -20.27
CA VAL A 361 -40.62 -2.04 -19.04
C VAL A 361 -42.10 -2.46 -19.04
N ASP A 362 -42.98 -1.60 -19.53
CA ASP A 362 -44.43 -1.84 -19.55
C ASP A 362 -44.84 -3.00 -20.49
N SER A 363 -43.97 -3.44 -21.40
CA SER A 363 -44.25 -4.55 -22.32
C SER A 363 -43.76 -5.92 -21.84
N LEU A 364 -43.10 -6.00 -20.67
CA LEU A 364 -42.48 -7.24 -20.16
C LEU A 364 -43.26 -7.88 -18.99
N THR A 365 -44.57 -7.68 -18.91
CA THR A 365 -45.45 -8.14 -17.81
C THR A 365 -45.65 -9.67 -17.73
N GLY A 366 -44.68 -10.49 -18.16
CA GLY A 366 -44.79 -11.95 -18.10
C GLY A 366 -43.56 -12.74 -18.56
N ALA A 367 -42.50 -12.10 -19.05
CA ALA A 367 -41.24 -12.76 -19.38
C ALA A 367 -40.27 -12.62 -18.20
N SER A 368 -39.60 -13.71 -17.85
CA SER A 368 -38.73 -13.86 -16.68
C SER A 368 -37.76 -12.69 -16.52
N VAL A 369 -37.54 -12.32 -15.26
CA VAL A 369 -36.55 -11.33 -14.77
C VAL A 369 -35.17 -11.45 -15.43
N SER A 370 -34.85 -12.59 -16.05
CA SER A 370 -33.65 -12.82 -16.87
C SER A 370 -33.50 -11.90 -18.11
N ASP A 371 -34.59 -11.40 -18.71
CA ASP A 371 -34.53 -10.52 -19.89
C ASP A 371 -34.15 -9.06 -19.54
N ALA A 372 -34.06 -8.74 -18.25
CA ALA A 372 -33.56 -7.47 -17.73
C ALA A 372 -32.04 -7.50 -17.45
N SER A 373 -31.27 -8.35 -18.15
CA SER A 373 -29.81 -8.39 -18.05
C SER A 373 -29.18 -7.07 -18.52
N CYS A 374 -29.16 -6.11 -17.62
CA CYS A 374 -28.50 -4.83 -17.80
C CYS A 374 -27.05 -4.99 -17.36
N THR A 375 -26.14 -4.76 -18.30
CA THR A 375 -24.71 -4.77 -17.99
C THR A 375 -24.20 -3.35 -18.00
N LEU A 376 -23.37 -3.02 -17.01
CA LEU A 376 -22.85 -1.68 -16.78
C LEU A 376 -21.34 -1.74 -16.64
N THR A 377 -20.67 -0.76 -17.21
CA THR A 377 -19.25 -0.47 -16.96
C THR A 377 -19.06 1.05 -16.88
N THR A 378 -17.98 1.46 -16.24
CA THR A 378 -17.64 2.88 -16.07
C THR A 378 -16.21 3.15 -16.52
N LEU A 379 -15.95 4.42 -16.83
CA LEU A 379 -14.62 4.98 -17.02
C LEU A 379 -14.55 6.25 -16.15
N PRO A 380 -14.26 6.10 -14.83
CA PRO A 380 -14.37 7.20 -13.86
C PRO A 380 -13.58 8.45 -14.23
N GLU A 381 -12.38 8.29 -14.78
CA GLU A 381 -11.49 9.38 -15.20
C GLU A 381 -12.12 10.30 -16.26
N ASP A 382 -12.98 9.76 -17.12
CA ASP A 382 -13.67 10.49 -18.18
C ASP A 382 -15.14 10.75 -17.81
N ARG A 383 -15.55 10.37 -16.59
CA ARG A 383 -16.94 10.45 -16.10
C ARG A 383 -17.92 9.78 -17.05
N LEU A 384 -17.53 8.64 -17.64
CA LEU A 384 -18.36 7.89 -18.58
C LEU A 384 -18.98 6.65 -17.96
N VAL A 385 -20.19 6.35 -18.41
CA VAL A 385 -20.96 5.16 -18.04
C VAL A 385 -21.47 4.54 -19.33
N ALA A 386 -21.12 3.27 -19.57
CA ALA A 386 -21.68 2.51 -20.69
C ALA A 386 -22.63 1.44 -20.17
N VAL A 387 -23.80 1.37 -20.80
CA VAL A 387 -24.87 0.44 -20.48
C VAL A 387 -25.16 -0.42 -21.69
N TYR A 388 -25.19 -1.74 -21.52
CA TYR A 388 -25.81 -2.64 -22.48
C TYR A 388 -27.15 -3.12 -21.95
N ARG A 389 -28.23 -2.76 -22.64
CA ARG A 389 -29.60 -3.17 -22.28
C ARG A 389 -30.45 -3.32 -23.52
N ALA A 390 -31.25 -4.38 -23.58
CA ALA A 390 -32.19 -4.64 -24.68
C ALA A 390 -31.56 -4.49 -26.08
N GLN A 391 -30.36 -5.06 -26.24
CA GLN A 391 -29.54 -5.04 -27.48
C GLN A 391 -29.06 -3.64 -27.91
N ARG A 392 -28.98 -2.70 -26.97
CA ARG A 392 -28.43 -1.37 -27.22
C ARG A 392 -27.25 -1.12 -26.30
N ILE A 393 -26.21 -0.50 -26.85
CA ILE A 393 -25.13 0.09 -26.10
C ILE A 393 -25.43 1.59 -26.01
N THR A 394 -25.52 2.11 -24.80
CA THR A 394 -25.69 3.52 -24.52
C THR A 394 -24.52 4.00 -23.69
N VAL A 395 -23.77 4.97 -24.19
CA VAL A 395 -22.71 5.65 -23.45
C VAL A 395 -23.25 7.01 -23.02
N VAL A 396 -23.25 7.25 -21.73
CA VAL A 396 -23.67 8.51 -21.12
C VAL A 396 -22.54 9.06 -20.26
N ASN A 397 -22.50 10.37 -20.07
CA ASN A 397 -21.70 10.94 -18.99
C ASN A 397 -22.47 10.86 -17.65
N GLU A 398 -21.80 11.14 -16.54
CA GLU A 398 -22.41 11.11 -15.19
C GLU A 398 -23.47 12.20 -14.94
N ASP A 399 -23.51 13.22 -15.80
CA ASP A 399 -24.54 14.26 -15.80
C ASP A 399 -25.80 13.82 -16.58
N GLY A 400 -25.69 12.69 -17.30
CA GLY A 400 -26.76 12.02 -18.02
C GLY A 400 -26.97 12.40 -19.47
N THR A 401 -26.06 13.18 -20.02
CA THR A 401 -25.99 13.43 -21.45
C THR A 401 -25.63 12.13 -22.17
N VAL A 402 -26.51 11.67 -23.05
CA VAL A 402 -26.24 10.53 -23.93
C VAL A 402 -25.23 10.99 -24.99
N LEU A 403 -24.02 10.46 -24.92
CA LEU A 403 -22.95 10.77 -25.88
C LEU A 403 -23.06 9.88 -27.12
N HIS A 404 -23.31 8.58 -26.89
CA HIS A 404 -23.41 7.61 -27.95
C HIS A 404 -24.52 6.60 -27.68
N GLU A 405 -25.21 6.21 -28.75
CA GLU A 405 -26.20 5.14 -28.68
C GLU A 405 -26.15 4.34 -29.96
N THR A 406 -26.04 3.02 -29.82
CA THR A 406 -26.05 2.11 -30.96
C THR A 406 -26.88 0.88 -30.67
N LYS A 407 -27.57 0.41 -31.70
CA LYS A 407 -28.38 -0.80 -31.65
C LYS A 407 -27.56 -1.94 -32.25
N ARG A 408 -27.39 -3.01 -31.48
CA ARG A 408 -26.88 -4.27 -31.98
C ARG A 408 -27.96 -4.93 -32.84
N ASN A 409 -27.66 -5.20 -34.10
CA ASN A 409 -28.52 -6.01 -34.97
C ASN A 409 -28.41 -7.47 -34.53
N ALA A 410 -29.29 -7.92 -33.63
CA ALA A 410 -29.24 -9.27 -33.10
C ALA A 410 -29.82 -10.27 -34.12
N GLY A 411 -29.00 -11.23 -34.56
CA GLY A 411 -29.47 -12.42 -35.29
C GLY A 411 -29.93 -13.56 -34.37
N THR A 412 -29.58 -13.52 -33.08
CA THR A 412 -29.92 -14.57 -32.11
C THR A 412 -30.06 -13.96 -30.71
N SER A 413 -31.18 -14.26 -30.04
CA SER A 413 -31.39 -13.96 -28.61
C SER A 413 -30.57 -14.94 -27.78
N SER A 414 -29.36 -14.56 -27.37
CA SER A 414 -28.63 -15.32 -26.35
C SER A 414 -29.20 -14.98 -24.98
N GLY A 415 -29.77 -15.94 -24.26
CA GLY A 415 -30.35 -15.77 -22.92
C GLY A 415 -29.33 -15.51 -21.79
N PHE A 416 -28.17 -14.93 -22.10
CA PHE A 416 -27.09 -14.73 -21.14
C PHE A 416 -26.74 -13.27 -20.96
N SER A 417 -26.39 -12.92 -19.72
CA SER A 417 -25.93 -11.59 -19.35
C SER A 417 -24.59 -11.31 -20.03
N PRO A 418 -24.53 -10.39 -21.00
CA PRO A 418 -23.26 -10.02 -21.61
C PRO A 418 -22.42 -9.26 -20.59
N THR A 419 -21.22 -8.91 -21.01
CA THR A 419 -20.24 -8.23 -20.20
C THR A 419 -19.74 -7.04 -21.00
N LEU A 420 -19.59 -5.90 -20.36
CA LEU A 420 -19.25 -4.64 -21.01
C LEU A 420 -18.01 -4.05 -20.33
N SER A 421 -17.09 -3.46 -21.10
CA SER A 421 -15.92 -2.75 -20.57
C SER A 421 -15.51 -1.63 -21.50
N PHE A 422 -14.98 -0.54 -20.95
CA PHE A 422 -14.30 0.47 -21.75
C PHE A 422 -12.91 -0.02 -22.15
N LEU A 423 -12.49 0.27 -23.38
CA LEU A 423 -11.08 0.17 -23.81
C LEU A 423 -10.44 1.54 -23.92
N SER A 424 -11.25 2.59 -24.06
CA SER A 424 -10.84 3.98 -24.14
C SER A 424 -12.09 4.85 -23.97
N PRO A 425 -11.97 6.18 -23.85
CA PRO A 425 -13.14 7.07 -23.88
C PRO A 425 -14.03 6.82 -25.11
N ASP A 426 -13.38 6.55 -26.25
CA ASP A 426 -14.06 6.37 -27.54
C ASP A 426 -14.36 4.90 -27.90
N SER A 427 -14.19 3.94 -27.00
CA SER A 427 -14.46 2.54 -27.35
C SER A 427 -14.83 1.64 -26.18
N VAL A 428 -15.75 0.71 -26.46
CA VAL A 428 -16.16 -0.35 -25.52
C VAL A 428 -16.05 -1.71 -26.16
N VAL A 429 -15.84 -2.71 -25.31
CA VAL A 429 -15.95 -4.11 -25.65
C VAL A 429 -17.23 -4.66 -25.05
N LEU A 430 -18.02 -5.31 -25.89
CA LEU A 430 -19.16 -6.11 -25.50
C LEU A 430 -18.81 -7.59 -25.69
N HIS A 431 -18.75 -8.34 -24.60
CA HIS A 431 -18.57 -9.77 -24.64
C HIS A 431 -19.88 -10.49 -24.34
N ILE A 432 -20.26 -11.40 -25.22
CA ILE A 432 -21.51 -12.15 -25.17
C ILE A 432 -21.12 -13.60 -25.02
N ASN A 433 -21.54 -14.20 -23.92
CA ASN A 433 -21.31 -15.62 -23.66
C ASN A 433 -22.37 -16.45 -24.39
N GLY A 434 -21.92 -17.45 -25.15
CA GLY A 434 -22.78 -18.39 -25.86
C GLY A 434 -22.50 -19.81 -25.39
N TYR A 435 -23.54 -20.56 -25.03
CA TYR A 435 -23.44 -21.98 -24.68
C TYR A 435 -23.26 -22.88 -25.90
N PHE A 436 -23.73 -22.42 -27.06
CA PHE A 436 -23.61 -23.16 -28.32
C PHE A 436 -22.41 -22.64 -29.13
N PRO A 437 -21.66 -23.53 -29.81
CA PRO A 437 -20.58 -23.13 -30.71
C PRO A 437 -21.07 -22.12 -31.76
N PRO A 438 -20.28 -21.06 -32.05
CA PRO A 438 -19.02 -20.72 -31.40
C PRO A 438 -19.23 -20.21 -29.95
N LYS A 439 -18.45 -20.78 -29.01
CA LYS A 439 -18.50 -20.43 -27.58
C LYS A 439 -18.05 -18.97 -27.39
N GLY A 440 -19.00 -18.05 -27.40
CA GLY A 440 -18.76 -16.64 -27.12
C GLY A 440 -18.39 -15.76 -28.32
N LEU A 441 -18.80 -14.51 -28.23
CA LEU A 441 -18.58 -13.44 -29.19
C LEU A 441 -18.08 -12.20 -28.46
N THR A 442 -17.03 -11.57 -28.95
CA THR A 442 -16.57 -10.27 -28.43
C THR A 442 -16.64 -9.26 -29.55
N GLU A 443 -17.34 -8.16 -29.32
CA GLU A 443 -17.51 -7.06 -30.27
C GLU A 443 -16.81 -5.82 -29.73
N ILE A 444 -15.97 -5.17 -30.55
CA ILE A 444 -15.37 -3.88 -30.24
C ILE A 444 -16.19 -2.80 -30.94
N TRP A 445 -16.68 -1.83 -30.17
CA TRP A 445 -17.46 -0.71 -30.66
C TRP A 445 -16.66 0.58 -30.48
N LYS A 446 -16.56 1.38 -31.55
CA LYS A 446 -15.91 2.70 -31.52
C LYS A 446 -16.93 3.82 -31.66
N PHE A 447 -16.66 4.91 -30.95
CA PHE A 447 -17.53 6.08 -30.78
C PHE A 447 -16.82 7.36 -31.23
N PRO A 448 -16.58 7.55 -32.54
CA PRO A 448 -15.98 8.79 -33.02
C PRO A 448 -16.89 9.99 -32.72
N SER A 449 -16.31 11.15 -32.40
CA SER A 449 -17.03 12.37 -32.00
C SER A 449 -17.94 12.97 -33.08
N LYS A 450 -17.90 12.47 -34.32
CA LYS A 450 -18.65 13.02 -35.47
C LYS A 450 -19.38 12.00 -36.34
N ASP A 451 -19.19 10.69 -36.14
CA ASP A 451 -19.82 9.65 -36.97
C ASP A 451 -20.74 8.73 -36.17
N ALA A 452 -21.66 8.07 -36.87
CA ALA A 452 -22.47 7.01 -36.28
C ALA A 452 -21.57 5.92 -35.68
N SER A 453 -21.84 5.53 -34.43
CA SER A 453 -21.11 4.48 -33.75
C SER A 453 -21.13 3.20 -34.57
N ARG A 454 -19.95 2.63 -34.83
CA ARG A 454 -19.81 1.41 -35.64
C ARG A 454 -19.11 0.32 -34.85
N ARG A 455 -19.56 -0.92 -35.06
CA ARG A 455 -18.79 -2.09 -34.66
C ARG A 455 -17.49 -2.08 -35.46
N ALA A 456 -16.39 -1.83 -34.77
CA ALA A 456 -15.08 -1.67 -35.38
C ALA A 456 -14.40 -3.03 -35.62
N ASP A 457 -14.64 -3.99 -34.73
CA ASP A 457 -14.09 -5.33 -34.82
C ASP A 457 -14.98 -6.35 -34.10
N TRP A 458 -14.79 -7.64 -34.38
CA TRP A 458 -15.42 -8.73 -33.64
C TRP A 458 -14.63 -10.02 -33.77
N HIS A 459 -14.68 -10.84 -32.72
CA HIS A 459 -13.98 -12.11 -32.65
C HIS A 459 -14.89 -13.18 -32.06
N THR A 460 -14.77 -14.42 -32.53
CA THR A 460 -15.48 -15.60 -31.99
C THR A 460 -14.52 -16.58 -31.33
N GLY A 461 -14.99 -17.34 -30.34
CA GLY A 461 -14.20 -18.37 -29.65
C GLY A 461 -13.98 -18.04 -28.18
N ALA A 462 -13.17 -18.81 -27.46
CA ALA A 462 -12.84 -18.46 -26.08
C ALA A 462 -12.02 -17.17 -26.05
N ILE A 463 -12.17 -16.34 -25.02
CA ILE A 463 -11.37 -15.09 -24.90
C ILE A 463 -9.86 -15.37 -24.86
N PRO A 464 -9.37 -16.35 -24.08
CA PRO A 464 -7.94 -16.65 -24.00
C PRO A 464 -7.29 -16.97 -25.36
N ASP A 465 -8.02 -17.63 -26.26
CA ASP A 465 -7.52 -18.01 -27.59
C ASP A 465 -7.35 -16.81 -28.53
N ARG A 466 -8.09 -15.74 -28.30
CA ARG A 466 -8.19 -14.58 -29.19
C ARG A 466 -7.21 -13.48 -28.83
N TRP A 467 -6.84 -13.44 -27.56
CA TRP A 467 -5.94 -12.45 -27.04
C TRP A 467 -5.13 -13.07 -25.90
N PRO A 468 -3.82 -13.27 -26.11
CA PRO A 468 -2.91 -13.64 -25.04
C PRO A 468 -3.05 -12.67 -23.88
N TYR A 469 -2.96 -13.20 -22.67
CA TYR A 469 -3.07 -12.42 -21.44
C TYR A 469 -2.08 -11.24 -21.38
N GLU A 470 -0.93 -11.37 -22.03
CA GLU A 470 0.09 -10.33 -22.18
C GLU A 470 -0.40 -9.13 -23.00
N GLU A 471 -1.21 -9.37 -24.04
CA GLU A 471 -1.84 -8.31 -24.83
C GLU A 471 -2.94 -7.56 -24.05
N TRP A 472 -3.45 -8.17 -22.96
CA TRP A 472 -4.48 -7.60 -22.09
C TRP A 472 -3.94 -6.64 -21.03
N GLN A 473 -2.65 -6.71 -20.72
CA GLN A 473 -2.03 -5.85 -19.70
C GLN A 473 -2.07 -4.36 -20.07
N GLY A 474 -2.43 -4.03 -21.33
CA GLY A 474 -2.32 -2.68 -21.86
C GLY A 474 -3.38 -1.67 -21.41
N LYS A 475 -4.56 -2.05 -20.88
CA LYS A 475 -5.65 -1.08 -20.57
C LYS A 475 -6.59 -1.49 -19.42
N ARG A 476 -7.18 -0.47 -18.79
CA ARG A 476 -8.14 -0.54 -17.66
C ARG A 476 -9.39 -1.34 -18.05
N LEU A 477 -9.49 -2.59 -17.60
CA LEU A 477 -10.69 -3.42 -17.77
C LEU A 477 -11.49 -3.45 -16.47
N ASP A 478 -12.81 -3.60 -16.59
CA ASP A 478 -13.71 -3.72 -15.44
C ASP A 478 -13.59 -5.12 -14.81
N ASP A 479 -13.63 -5.19 -13.47
CA ASP A 479 -13.47 -6.42 -12.71
C ASP A 479 -14.50 -7.48 -13.09
N SER A 480 -15.75 -7.11 -13.40
CA SER A 480 -16.75 -8.09 -13.81
C SER A 480 -16.46 -8.69 -15.17
N PHE A 481 -15.74 -7.97 -16.02
CA PHE A 481 -15.32 -8.50 -17.29
C PHE A 481 -14.28 -9.57 -17.10
N VAL A 482 -13.25 -9.28 -16.32
CA VAL A 482 -12.24 -10.26 -15.93
C VAL A 482 -12.89 -11.46 -15.24
N ILE A 483 -13.71 -11.25 -14.20
CA ILE A 483 -14.42 -12.31 -13.46
C ILE A 483 -15.25 -13.18 -14.41
N ARG A 484 -16.10 -12.59 -15.25
CA ARG A 484 -16.95 -13.37 -16.16
C ARG A 484 -16.13 -14.06 -17.24
N ILE A 485 -15.01 -13.51 -17.67
CA ILE A 485 -14.13 -14.19 -18.63
C ILE A 485 -13.54 -15.45 -18.03
N TYR A 486 -13.05 -15.36 -16.79
CA TYR A 486 -12.45 -16.50 -16.11
C TYR A 486 -13.50 -17.46 -15.52
N ASN A 487 -14.73 -17.01 -15.26
CA ASN A 487 -15.80 -17.85 -14.71
C ASN A 487 -16.72 -18.48 -15.79
N ASN A 488 -16.77 -17.98 -17.03
CA ASN A 488 -17.80 -18.39 -18.02
C ASN A 488 -17.34 -19.43 -19.03
N ALA A 489 -16.45 -20.33 -18.61
CA ALA A 489 -16.27 -21.58 -19.32
C ALA A 489 -17.00 -22.68 -18.55
N ASP A 490 -17.37 -23.75 -19.24
CA ASP A 490 -17.56 -25.09 -18.68
C ASP A 490 -16.28 -25.62 -17.97
N ALA A 491 -15.56 -24.76 -17.23
CA ALA A 491 -14.28 -24.97 -16.61
C ALA A 491 -14.36 -24.52 -15.15
N HIS A 492 -14.56 -25.49 -14.26
CA HIS A 492 -14.25 -25.38 -12.83
C HIS A 492 -12.74 -25.19 -12.56
N ARG A 493 -12.02 -24.52 -13.45
CA ARG A 493 -10.57 -24.41 -13.47
C ARG A 493 -10.21 -23.06 -14.05
N VAL A 494 -9.76 -22.14 -13.19
CA VAL A 494 -8.84 -21.09 -13.65
C VAL A 494 -7.78 -21.79 -14.48
N ASP A 495 -7.51 -21.27 -15.67
CA ASP A 495 -6.60 -21.88 -16.64
C ASP A 495 -5.34 -22.40 -15.91
N PRO A 496 -5.03 -23.71 -15.98
CA PRO A 496 -3.79 -24.27 -15.45
C PRO A 496 -2.53 -23.53 -15.94
N LEU A 497 -2.64 -22.78 -17.03
CA LEU A 497 -1.60 -21.98 -17.65
C LEU A 497 -1.46 -20.56 -17.08
N ALA A 498 -2.08 -20.20 -15.96
CA ALA A 498 -1.63 -19.03 -15.20
C ALA A 498 -0.43 -19.45 -14.32
N PRO A 499 0.83 -19.37 -14.80
CA PRO A 499 2.00 -19.98 -14.14
C PRO A 499 2.29 -19.41 -12.74
N TRP A 500 1.66 -18.30 -12.37
CA TRP A 500 1.81 -17.63 -11.09
C TRP A 500 0.79 -18.03 -10.03
N ILE A 501 -0.30 -18.76 -10.37
CA ILE A 501 -1.18 -19.32 -9.34
C ILE A 501 -0.42 -20.45 -8.68
N GLN A 502 0.23 -20.14 -7.56
CA GLN A 502 0.96 -21.12 -6.77
C GLN A 502 -0.04 -22.16 -6.27
N ARG A 503 -0.09 -23.32 -6.91
CA ARG A 503 -0.77 -24.47 -6.34
C ARG A 503 0.03 -24.88 -5.12
N GLY A 504 -0.51 -24.62 -3.93
CA GLY A 504 -0.04 -25.31 -2.73
C GLY A 504 0.03 -26.80 -3.06
N SER A 505 1.18 -27.41 -2.87
CA SER A 505 1.56 -28.71 -3.44
C SER A 505 0.73 -29.91 -2.96
N GLU A 506 -0.29 -29.71 -2.13
CA GLU A 506 -0.97 -30.78 -1.39
C GLU A 506 -2.45 -30.96 -1.73
N VAL A 507 -3.10 -30.08 -2.50
CA VAL A 507 -4.54 -30.22 -2.79
C VAL A 507 -4.75 -30.69 -4.23
N SER A 508 -5.36 -31.87 -4.41
CA SER A 508 -5.57 -32.58 -5.68
C SER A 508 -6.63 -31.96 -6.61
N SER A 509 -6.52 -30.64 -6.88
CA SER A 509 -7.45 -29.73 -7.58
C SER A 509 -8.53 -29.11 -6.69
N PRO A 510 -8.19 -28.08 -5.90
CA PRO A 510 -9.23 -27.16 -5.43
C PRO A 510 -9.80 -26.43 -6.65
N VAL A 511 -11.12 -26.45 -6.80
CA VAL A 511 -11.80 -25.54 -7.71
C VAL A 511 -11.56 -24.14 -7.15
N VAL A 512 -10.95 -23.27 -7.93
CA VAL A 512 -10.68 -21.89 -7.54
C VAL A 512 -11.64 -21.00 -8.30
N ARG A 513 -12.37 -20.13 -7.60
CA ARG A 513 -13.26 -19.13 -8.21
C ARG A 513 -12.55 -17.77 -8.23
N LEU A 514 -12.51 -17.10 -9.38
CA LEU A 514 -11.99 -15.74 -9.45
C LEU A 514 -13.07 -14.77 -8.95
N LEU A 515 -12.71 -13.96 -7.96
CA LEU A 515 -13.57 -12.95 -7.35
C LEU A 515 -13.31 -11.55 -7.86
N GLY A 516 -12.12 -11.27 -8.40
CA GLY A 516 -11.75 -9.95 -8.90
C GLY A 516 -10.28 -9.87 -9.30
N ARG A 517 -9.89 -8.71 -9.85
CA ARG A 517 -8.53 -8.36 -10.24
C ARG A 517 -8.34 -6.86 -9.98
N SER A 518 -7.12 -6.38 -9.75
CA SER A 518 -6.88 -4.93 -9.78
C SER A 518 -6.98 -4.39 -11.22
N PRO A 519 -7.33 -3.10 -11.43
CA PRO A 519 -7.40 -2.51 -12.78
C PRO A 519 -6.10 -2.65 -13.58
N GLY A 520 -4.96 -2.70 -12.88
CA GLY A 520 -3.64 -2.91 -13.43
C GLY A 520 -3.26 -4.38 -13.66
N GLY A 521 -3.95 -5.33 -13.01
CA GLY A 521 -3.59 -6.74 -13.03
C GLY A 521 -2.43 -7.15 -12.15
N ASP A 522 -2.07 -6.30 -11.22
CA ASP A 522 -1.03 -6.61 -10.23
C ASP A 522 -1.52 -7.57 -9.16
N MET A 523 -2.84 -7.67 -9.00
CA MET A 523 -3.49 -8.45 -7.95
C MET A 523 -4.69 -9.21 -8.47
N TYR A 524 -4.90 -10.40 -7.91
CA TYR A 524 -6.04 -11.28 -8.17
C TYR A 524 -6.62 -11.75 -6.84
N PHE A 525 -7.94 -11.84 -6.79
CA PHE A 525 -8.67 -12.35 -5.63
C PHE A 525 -9.30 -13.66 -6.04
N THR A 526 -8.90 -14.72 -5.38
CA THR A 526 -9.48 -16.03 -5.63
C THR A 526 -10.09 -16.61 -4.37
N GLU A 527 -11.14 -17.39 -4.54
CA GLU A 527 -11.74 -18.18 -3.49
C GLU A 527 -11.36 -19.64 -3.72
N ALA A 528 -10.68 -20.23 -2.74
CA ALA A 528 -10.42 -21.66 -2.74
C ALA A 528 -11.67 -22.40 -2.27
N LEU A 529 -12.33 -23.13 -3.16
CA LEU A 529 -13.46 -24.01 -2.84
C LEU A 529 -12.93 -25.35 -2.32
N ALA A 530 -12.50 -25.36 -1.07
CA ALA A 530 -12.26 -26.60 -0.32
C ALA A 530 -13.55 -27.04 0.40
N SER A 531 -13.63 -28.29 0.85
CA SER A 531 -14.72 -28.83 1.69
C SER A 531 -14.77 -28.23 3.12
N GLY A 532 -14.18 -27.05 3.32
CA GLY A 532 -14.02 -26.35 4.58
C GLY A 532 -14.41 -24.87 4.47
N PRO A 533 -14.02 -24.03 5.45
CA PRO A 533 -14.24 -22.59 5.37
C PRO A 533 -13.64 -22.05 4.07
N GLN A 534 -14.39 -21.17 3.40
CA GLN A 534 -13.88 -20.55 2.18
C GLN A 534 -12.68 -19.68 2.52
N ARG A 535 -11.62 -19.85 1.75
CA ARG A 535 -10.40 -19.06 1.89
C ARG A 535 -10.32 -18.07 0.75
N LEU A 536 -10.20 -16.79 1.10
CA LEU A 536 -9.73 -15.78 0.15
C LEU A 536 -8.22 -15.93 -0.01
N GLU A 537 -7.78 -15.89 -1.25
CA GLU A 537 -6.38 -15.77 -1.61
C GLU A 537 -6.19 -14.50 -2.44
N VAL A 538 -5.28 -13.62 -1.99
CA VAL A 538 -4.85 -12.44 -2.74
C VAL A 538 -3.48 -12.73 -3.32
N HIS A 539 -3.41 -12.82 -4.64
CA HIS A 539 -2.20 -13.14 -5.39
C HIS A 539 -1.59 -11.87 -5.97
N SER A 540 -0.33 -11.59 -5.63
CA SER A 540 0.40 -10.40 -6.04
C SER A 540 1.80 -10.80 -6.54
N PRO A 541 1.96 -11.20 -7.82
CA PRO A 541 3.20 -11.81 -8.30
C PRO A 541 4.41 -10.87 -8.29
N HIS A 542 4.16 -9.56 -8.42
CA HIS A 542 5.19 -8.57 -8.69
C HIS A 542 5.33 -7.50 -7.58
N LEU A 543 4.27 -7.25 -6.82
CA LEU A 543 4.27 -6.21 -5.78
C LEU A 543 5.23 -6.47 -4.61
N PRO A 544 5.44 -7.72 -4.13
CA PRO A 544 6.44 -7.99 -3.09
C PRO A 544 7.87 -7.70 -3.55
N ASP A 545 8.19 -8.01 -4.81
CA ASP A 545 9.49 -7.70 -5.39
C ASP A 545 9.66 -6.16 -5.52
N ALA A 546 8.59 -5.44 -5.88
CA ALA A 546 8.60 -3.97 -5.93
C ALA A 546 8.82 -3.36 -4.55
N ARG A 547 8.11 -3.87 -3.54
CA ARG A 547 8.27 -3.46 -2.14
C ARG A 547 9.70 -3.65 -1.66
N ALA A 548 10.25 -4.84 -1.86
CA ALA A 548 11.61 -5.16 -1.43
C ALA A 548 12.67 -4.25 -2.08
N LEU A 549 12.44 -3.81 -3.33
CA LEU A 549 13.33 -2.85 -4.01
C LEU A 549 13.17 -1.42 -3.46
N LEU A 550 11.94 -0.99 -3.18
CA LEU A 550 11.64 0.36 -2.68
C LEU A 550 12.07 0.55 -1.20
N GLU A 551 11.99 -0.50 -0.39
CA GLU A 551 12.44 -0.52 1.01
C GLU A 551 13.96 -0.69 1.12
N ARG A 552 14.64 -1.19 0.07
CA ARG A 552 16.09 -1.40 0.10
C ARG A 552 16.83 -0.05 0.13
N PRO A 553 17.78 0.15 1.06
CA PRO A 553 18.67 1.29 1.02
C PRO A 553 19.43 1.35 -0.32
N LEU A 554 19.47 2.53 -0.95
CA LEU A 554 20.20 2.75 -2.21
C LEU A 554 21.67 2.34 -2.08
N LEU A 555 22.22 2.43 -0.86
CA LEU A 555 23.55 1.96 -0.51
C LEU A 555 23.80 0.49 -0.86
N HIS A 556 22.82 -0.37 -0.63
CA HIS A 556 22.90 -1.82 -0.85
C HIS A 556 22.36 -2.23 -2.22
N SER A 557 21.87 -1.27 -3.00
CA SER A 557 21.48 -1.57 -4.37
C SER A 557 22.69 -1.89 -5.23
N THR A 558 22.44 -2.67 -6.28
CA THR A 558 23.43 -3.11 -7.26
C THR A 558 22.97 -2.78 -8.68
N PRO A 559 23.84 -2.87 -9.71
CA PRO A 559 23.41 -2.77 -11.10
C PRO A 559 22.34 -3.80 -11.51
N ALA A 560 22.27 -4.95 -10.81
CA ALA A 560 21.21 -5.93 -11.02
C ALA A 560 19.84 -5.43 -10.56
N ASP A 561 19.80 -4.61 -9.51
CA ASP A 561 18.55 -4.01 -9.01
C ASP A 561 17.98 -3.00 -10.00
N LEU A 562 18.82 -2.19 -10.66
CA LEU A 562 18.35 -1.30 -11.74
C LEU A 562 17.71 -2.10 -12.87
N ARG A 563 18.36 -3.18 -13.34
CA ARG A 563 17.77 -4.07 -14.35
C ARG A 563 16.44 -4.66 -13.86
N ARG A 564 16.37 -5.08 -12.60
CA ARG A 564 15.15 -5.64 -12.01
C ARG A 564 14.02 -4.61 -11.97
N VAL A 565 14.30 -3.37 -11.58
CA VAL A 565 13.32 -2.27 -11.59
C VAL A 565 12.78 -2.05 -13.00
N LEU A 566 13.66 -2.01 -14.01
CA LEU A 566 13.26 -1.83 -15.42
C LEU A 566 12.42 -2.99 -15.96
N GLU A 567 12.71 -4.23 -15.55
CA GLU A 567 11.92 -5.42 -15.89
C GLU A 567 10.55 -5.46 -15.20
N LEU A 568 10.49 -4.98 -13.96
CA LEU A 568 9.30 -5.04 -13.12
C LEU A 568 8.30 -3.96 -13.50
N ARG A 569 8.78 -2.75 -13.77
CA ARG A 569 7.98 -1.57 -14.12
C ARG A 569 6.85 -1.83 -15.13
N PRO A 570 7.07 -2.45 -16.32
CA PRO A 570 6.00 -2.67 -17.30
C PRO A 570 4.97 -3.71 -16.84
N LYS A 571 5.29 -4.53 -15.82
CA LYS A 571 4.41 -5.55 -15.25
C LYS A 571 3.57 -5.01 -14.10
N ILE A 572 3.85 -3.78 -13.65
CA ILE A 572 3.07 -3.09 -12.63
C ILE A 572 2.02 -2.20 -13.31
N GLY A 573 0.75 -2.49 -13.11
CA GLY A 573 -0.37 -1.71 -13.62
C GLY A 573 -0.72 -0.50 -12.74
N ASP A 574 -0.45 -0.58 -11.43
CA ASP A 574 -0.60 0.50 -10.46
C ASP A 574 0.32 1.69 -10.77
N LEU A 575 -0.30 2.84 -11.06
CA LEU A 575 0.44 4.04 -11.47
C LEU A 575 1.36 4.57 -10.36
N ALA A 576 0.91 4.59 -9.11
CA ALA A 576 1.71 5.14 -8.01
C ALA A 576 2.95 4.27 -7.75
N VAL A 577 2.81 2.95 -7.84
CA VAL A 577 3.94 2.02 -7.71
C VAL A 577 4.91 2.17 -8.90
N ARG A 578 4.40 2.33 -10.13
CA ARG A 578 5.26 2.62 -11.28
C ARG A 578 6.04 3.92 -11.11
N GLU A 579 5.40 4.99 -10.64
CA GLU A 579 6.08 6.28 -10.40
C GLU A 579 7.15 6.15 -9.31
N ALA A 580 6.89 5.37 -8.26
CA ALA A 580 7.88 5.04 -7.24
C ALA A 580 9.08 4.26 -7.82
N LEU A 581 8.81 3.27 -8.67
CA LEU A 581 9.84 2.51 -9.38
C LEU A 581 10.63 3.37 -10.38
N ASP A 582 9.99 4.34 -11.03
CA ASP A 582 10.65 5.31 -11.92
C ASP A 582 11.61 6.20 -11.15
N LEU A 583 11.21 6.65 -9.97
CA LEU A 583 12.07 7.43 -9.09
C LEU A 583 13.27 6.61 -8.60
N LEU A 584 13.05 5.35 -8.23
CA LEU A 584 14.11 4.43 -7.87
C LEU A 584 15.05 4.15 -9.06
N ALA A 585 14.50 3.93 -10.27
CA ALA A 585 15.30 3.73 -11.47
C ALA A 585 16.20 4.94 -11.78
N ALA A 586 15.68 6.16 -11.62
CA ALA A 586 16.48 7.38 -11.79
C ALA A 586 17.60 7.46 -10.74
N ALA A 587 17.31 7.17 -9.47
CA ALA A 587 18.31 7.17 -8.40
C ALA A 587 19.43 6.14 -8.65
N LEU A 588 19.06 4.93 -9.06
CA LEU A 588 20.02 3.87 -9.38
C LEU A 588 20.80 4.15 -10.66
N SER A 589 20.18 4.81 -11.65
CA SER A 589 20.86 5.21 -12.89
C SER A 589 21.88 6.31 -12.65
N GLU A 590 21.58 7.29 -11.80
CA GLU A 590 22.56 8.30 -11.38
C GLU A 590 23.74 7.65 -10.64
N ARG A 591 23.46 6.65 -9.79
CA ARG A 591 24.47 5.95 -8.99
C ARG A 591 25.37 5.02 -9.82
N PHE A 592 24.82 4.30 -10.79
CA PHE A 592 25.53 3.24 -11.54
C PHE A 592 25.71 3.54 -13.03
N GLY A 593 25.16 4.63 -13.56
CA GLY A 593 25.11 4.92 -14.99
C GLY A 593 26.50 5.05 -15.65
N GLY A 594 27.51 5.46 -14.88
CA GLY A 594 28.91 5.45 -15.33
C GLY A 594 29.47 4.05 -15.55
N ASP A 595 29.10 3.09 -14.69
CA ASP A 595 29.65 1.72 -14.73
C ASP A 595 28.95 0.85 -15.78
N ILE A 596 27.65 1.10 -16.04
CA ILE A 596 26.88 0.34 -17.04
C ILE A 596 27.32 0.69 -18.47
N ALA A 597 27.73 1.94 -18.72
CA ALA A 597 28.28 2.35 -20.02
C ALA A 597 29.59 1.60 -20.36
N LEU A 598 30.34 1.14 -19.36
CA LEU A 598 31.61 0.43 -19.53
C LEU A 598 31.46 -1.10 -19.59
N GLY A 599 30.35 -1.64 -19.07
CA GLY A 599 30.04 -3.07 -19.05
C GLY A 599 29.21 -3.59 -20.22
N SER A 600 28.82 -2.73 -21.17
CA SER A 600 28.28 -3.16 -22.45
C SER A 600 29.32 -4.02 -23.15
N THR A 601 29.09 -5.33 -23.16
CA THR A 601 29.78 -6.35 -23.95
C THR A 601 29.55 -6.14 -25.46
N THR A 602 29.67 -4.91 -25.96
CA THR A 602 30.22 -4.68 -27.29
C THR A 602 31.57 -5.36 -27.28
N ALA A 603 31.63 -6.54 -27.89
CA ALA A 603 32.85 -7.31 -28.08
C ALA A 603 33.96 -6.32 -28.41
N VAL A 604 34.98 -6.26 -27.54
CA VAL A 604 36.19 -5.47 -27.79
C VAL A 604 36.54 -5.74 -29.25
N PRO A 605 36.58 -4.71 -30.12
CA PRO A 605 36.93 -4.93 -31.51
C PRO A 605 38.23 -5.71 -31.49
N ARG A 606 38.24 -6.90 -32.12
CA ARG A 606 39.45 -7.72 -32.22
C ARG A 606 40.54 -6.78 -32.73
N GLY A 607 41.55 -6.55 -31.88
CA GLY A 607 42.60 -5.60 -32.17
C GLY A 607 43.14 -5.84 -33.58
N GLY A 608 43.34 -4.75 -34.31
CA GLY A 608 43.96 -4.81 -35.62
C GLY A 608 45.41 -5.30 -35.49
N PRO A 609 46.07 -5.67 -36.60
CA PRO A 609 47.45 -6.20 -36.60
C PRO A 609 48.53 -5.26 -36.05
N THR A 610 48.15 -4.06 -35.59
CA THR A 610 49.05 -3.04 -35.01
C THR A 610 48.78 -2.75 -33.54
N ASP A 611 47.82 -3.41 -32.90
CA ASP A 611 47.51 -3.15 -31.49
C ASP A 611 48.52 -3.86 -30.57
N ILE A 612 49.16 -3.08 -29.71
CA ILE A 612 50.21 -3.53 -28.80
C ILE A 612 49.57 -4.34 -27.67
N ALA A 613 49.68 -5.67 -27.76
CA ALA A 613 49.34 -6.56 -26.65
C ALA A 613 50.32 -6.30 -25.48
N LEU A 614 49.80 -5.80 -24.36
CA LEU A 614 50.53 -5.80 -23.10
C LEU A 614 50.62 -7.25 -22.62
N GLY A 615 51.78 -7.86 -22.84
CA GLY A 615 52.03 -9.28 -22.60
C GLY A 615 51.82 -9.69 -21.15
N GLU A 616 51.14 -10.83 -20.97
CA GLU A 616 51.14 -11.60 -19.75
C GLU A 616 52.58 -12.06 -19.44
N HIS A 617 53.11 -11.63 -18.30
CA HIS A 617 54.38 -12.15 -17.78
C HIS A 617 54.19 -13.61 -17.36
N GLY A 618 54.85 -14.50 -18.08
CA GLY A 618 54.92 -15.92 -17.76
C GLY A 618 55.60 -16.16 -16.41
N THR A 619 54.97 -17.00 -15.59
CA THR A 619 55.63 -17.74 -14.52
C THR A 619 56.22 -19.03 -15.09
N ALA A 620 57.55 -19.09 -15.16
CA ALA A 620 58.29 -20.34 -15.16
C ALA A 620 58.90 -20.50 -13.76
N GLY A 621 58.57 -21.61 -13.10
CA GLY A 621 59.00 -22.00 -11.76
C GLY A 621 58.21 -23.19 -11.29
#